data_AF-A0AA42PBB8-F1
#
_entry.id   AF-A0AA42PBB8-F1
#
_cell.length_a   1.000
_cell.length_b   1.000
_cell.length_c   1.000
_cell.angle_alpha   90.00
_cell.angle_beta   90.00
_cell.angle_gamma   90.00
#
_symmetry.space_group_name_H-M   'P 1'
#
loop_
_entity.id
_entity.type
_entity.pdbx_description
1 polymer ?
#
loop_
_entity_poly.entity_id
_entity_poly.type
_entity_poly.pdbx_seq_one_letter_code
_entity_poly.pdbx_strand_id
1 'polypeptide(L)'
;MSKRKKGPWYAIYRQVQPTLDAYEGKDSINLLIQQLAAEHSYEPKVLSRMIRAGRFLDRLVGPLSPEDVRGGYAHVEYIQRLHELAPQEAQSLVGMAISKKVTLETLQSIIDKYADQIAQSDAGKRSKARSLVFEHERNAVMALTNCGTAFFGIEEGEIIHVERSDVLGQFFIIKDRHGQDNTAIFCRLGDTSRKAIKAAAELLKLAKTARSYFDKVWFVFPETSELVHELAFLANEEKLFRSWLHLSTLISDGKTFNLREVTSLRHALSRVLEDGADPFAWSGHYLNELKTPVHDSLVKRTYTFTILHNEITTELITDMPTDSFKEFMDEVTTVDSVHDNGYVSFIKQPRTL
;
A
#
# COMPACT_ATOMS: atom_id res chain seq x y z
N MET A 1 11.31 -55.96 15.69
CA MET A 1 11.63 -54.72 14.93
C MET A 1 12.22 -53.69 15.89
N SER A 2 13.48 -53.30 15.67
CA SER A 2 14.20 -52.34 16.51
C SER A 2 13.57 -50.95 16.40
N LYS A 3 13.12 -50.37 17.52
CA LYS A 3 12.68 -48.96 17.58
C LYS A 3 13.92 -48.09 17.30
N ARG A 4 14.04 -47.54 16.09
CA ARG A 4 15.06 -46.52 15.77
C ARG A 4 14.94 -45.39 16.82
N LYS A 5 16.03 -45.10 17.54
CA LYS A 5 16.08 -44.00 18.50
C LYS A 5 15.77 -42.69 17.76
N LYS A 6 14.82 -41.92 18.29
CA LYS A 6 14.53 -40.56 17.79
C LYS A 6 15.81 -39.72 17.84
N GLY A 7 16.30 -39.30 16.68
CA GLY A 7 17.50 -38.46 16.57
C GLY A 7 17.23 -37.02 17.06
N PRO A 8 18.29 -36.23 17.31
CA PRO A 8 18.14 -34.81 17.62
C PRO A 8 17.43 -34.09 16.45
N TRP A 9 16.48 -33.22 16.78
CA TRP A 9 15.53 -32.64 15.80
C TRP A 9 16.21 -31.94 14.62
N TYR A 10 17.36 -31.28 14.87
CA TYR A 10 18.07 -30.54 13.85
C TYR A 10 18.82 -31.46 12.88
N ALA A 11 19.31 -32.62 13.35
CA ALA A 11 19.84 -33.66 12.46
C ALA A 11 18.76 -34.20 11.51
N ILE A 12 17.54 -34.39 12.03
CA ILE A 12 16.39 -34.82 11.22
C ILE A 12 16.05 -33.75 10.19
N TYR A 13 15.98 -32.48 10.59
CA TYR A 13 15.80 -31.36 9.66
C TYR A 13 16.83 -31.37 8.52
N ARG A 14 18.13 -31.51 8.84
CA ARG A 14 19.21 -31.55 7.83
C ARG A 14 19.12 -32.76 6.90
N GLN A 15 18.53 -33.87 7.34
CA GLN A 15 18.30 -35.06 6.52
C GLN A 15 17.11 -34.88 5.56
N VAL A 16 16.01 -34.26 6.02
CA VAL A 16 14.79 -34.12 5.21
C VAL A 16 14.84 -32.92 4.27
N GLN A 17 15.61 -31.87 4.60
CA GLN A 17 15.66 -30.62 3.84
C GLN A 17 16.06 -30.82 2.36
N PRO A 18 17.13 -31.57 2.01
CA PRO A 18 17.50 -31.76 0.61
C PRO A 18 16.40 -32.44 -0.21
N THR A 19 15.69 -33.42 0.37
CA THR A 19 14.57 -34.11 -0.28
C THR A 19 13.38 -33.18 -0.50
N LEU A 20 13.12 -32.26 0.44
CA LEU A 20 12.07 -31.24 0.31
C LEU A 20 12.45 -30.16 -0.70
N ASP A 21 13.72 -29.76 -0.76
CA ASP A 21 14.20 -28.71 -1.66
C ASP A 21 14.38 -29.24 -3.10
N ALA A 22 14.66 -30.55 -3.28
CA ALA A 22 14.71 -31.25 -4.56
C ALA A 22 13.34 -31.81 -5.01
N TYR A 23 12.26 -31.52 -4.28
CA TYR A 23 10.93 -31.98 -4.64
C TYR A 23 10.39 -31.17 -5.82
N GLU A 24 10.47 -31.74 -7.02
CA GLU A 24 9.92 -31.17 -8.27
C GLU A 24 8.47 -31.63 -8.54
N GLY A 25 7.81 -32.27 -7.56
CA GLY A 25 6.72 -33.21 -7.78
C GLY A 25 5.35 -32.64 -8.19
N LYS A 26 4.63 -33.44 -8.99
CA LYS A 26 3.25 -33.27 -9.48
C LYS A 26 2.14 -33.47 -8.41
N ASP A 27 2.49 -33.87 -7.19
CA ASP A 27 1.58 -34.10 -6.06
C ASP A 27 1.77 -33.04 -4.95
N SER A 28 0.92 -33.04 -3.91
CA SER A 28 1.03 -32.08 -2.81
C SER A 28 2.25 -32.35 -1.92
N ILE A 29 3.06 -31.32 -1.66
CA ILE A 29 4.17 -31.33 -0.68
C ILE A 29 3.76 -31.82 0.72
N ASN A 30 2.48 -31.70 1.08
CA ASN A 30 1.93 -32.20 2.35
C ASN A 30 1.96 -33.72 2.44
N LEU A 31 1.77 -34.44 1.32
CA LEU A 31 1.85 -35.90 1.27
C LEU A 31 3.29 -36.37 1.48
N LEU A 32 4.25 -35.67 0.87
CA LEU A 32 5.68 -35.92 1.09
C LEU A 32 6.05 -35.72 2.58
N ILE A 33 5.58 -34.63 3.19
CA ILE A 33 5.81 -34.39 4.63
C ILE A 33 5.19 -35.49 5.50
N GLN A 34 4.03 -36.03 5.13
CA GLN A 34 3.42 -37.15 5.86
C GLN A 34 4.27 -38.44 5.76
N GLN A 35 4.79 -38.74 4.58
CA GLN A 35 5.67 -39.89 4.34
C GLN A 35 6.97 -39.76 5.15
N LEU A 36 7.65 -38.62 5.04
CA LEU A 36 8.88 -38.34 5.79
C LEU A 36 8.63 -38.38 7.30
N ALA A 37 7.49 -37.87 7.78
CA ALA A 37 7.15 -37.93 9.21
C ALA A 37 6.99 -39.38 9.69
N ALA A 38 6.32 -40.23 8.90
CA ALA A 38 6.17 -41.64 9.20
C ALA A 38 7.53 -42.38 9.23
N GLU A 39 8.41 -42.13 8.25
CA GLU A 39 9.75 -42.71 8.17
C GLU A 39 10.61 -42.36 9.40
N HIS A 40 10.48 -41.14 9.91
CA HIS A 40 11.21 -40.66 11.07
C HIS A 40 10.46 -40.90 12.40
N SER A 41 9.29 -41.56 12.39
CA SER A 41 8.46 -41.82 13.59
C SER A 41 8.03 -40.55 14.35
N TYR A 42 7.65 -39.52 13.60
CA TYR A 42 7.06 -38.27 14.09
C TYR A 42 5.65 -38.07 13.53
N GLU A 43 4.86 -37.28 14.24
CA GLU A 43 3.63 -36.74 13.66
C GLU A 43 3.98 -35.71 12.55
N PRO A 44 3.22 -35.66 11.45
CA PRO A 44 3.46 -34.70 10.36
C PRO A 44 3.55 -33.25 10.85
N LYS A 45 2.69 -32.87 11.80
CA LYS A 45 2.69 -31.54 12.41
C LYS A 45 3.99 -31.22 13.14
N VAL A 46 4.58 -32.20 13.83
CA VAL A 46 5.84 -32.03 14.55
C VAL A 46 7.01 -31.90 13.57
N LEU A 47 7.03 -32.71 12.51
CA LEU A 47 8.06 -32.60 11.47
C LEU A 47 7.99 -31.24 10.75
N SER A 48 6.80 -30.76 10.39
CA SER A 48 6.62 -29.43 9.79
C SER A 48 7.16 -28.29 10.69
N ARG A 49 6.94 -28.39 12.01
CA ARG A 49 7.48 -27.43 12.98
C ARG A 49 9.01 -27.48 13.04
N MET A 50 9.59 -28.67 13.03
CA MET A 50 11.05 -28.84 12.97
C MET A 50 11.65 -28.26 11.69
N ILE A 51 11.01 -28.49 10.54
CA ILE A 51 11.44 -27.93 9.24
C ILE A 51 11.37 -26.40 9.27
N ARG A 52 10.27 -25.82 9.75
CA ARG A 52 10.11 -24.37 9.85
C ARG A 52 11.16 -23.74 10.77
N ALA A 53 11.36 -24.35 11.95
CA ALA A 53 12.37 -23.91 12.91
C ALA A 53 13.79 -24.01 12.32
N GLY A 54 14.12 -25.13 11.66
CA GLY A 54 15.41 -25.33 11.01
C GLY A 54 15.68 -24.30 9.91
N ARG A 55 14.71 -24.07 9.01
CA ARG A 55 14.84 -23.06 7.94
C ARG A 55 14.96 -21.64 8.49
N PHE A 56 14.29 -21.34 9.58
CA PHE A 56 14.46 -20.04 10.24
C PHE A 56 15.86 -19.92 10.85
N LEU A 57 16.33 -20.95 11.56
CA LEU A 57 17.65 -20.98 12.17
C LEU A 57 18.76 -20.82 11.12
N ASP A 58 18.71 -21.58 10.03
CA ASP A 58 19.70 -21.52 8.95
C ASP A 58 19.75 -20.13 8.29
N ARG A 59 18.61 -19.44 8.17
CA ARG A 59 18.57 -18.06 7.66
C ARG A 59 19.16 -17.06 8.66
N LEU A 60 18.99 -17.29 9.96
CA LEU A 60 19.37 -16.35 11.00
C LEU A 60 20.86 -16.41 11.34
N VAL A 61 21.45 -17.61 11.35
CA VAL A 61 22.84 -17.84 11.79
C VAL A 61 23.66 -18.71 10.83
N GLY A 62 23.08 -19.14 9.71
CA GLY A 62 23.71 -20.08 8.79
C GLY A 62 23.51 -21.56 9.20
N PRO A 63 23.80 -22.51 8.31
CA PRO A 63 23.76 -23.94 8.62
C PRO A 63 24.79 -24.31 9.70
N LEU A 64 24.35 -25.07 10.70
CA LEU A 64 25.19 -25.53 11.82
C LEU A 64 25.43 -27.05 11.75
N SER A 65 26.42 -27.52 12.51
CA SER A 65 26.57 -28.95 12.77
C SER A 65 25.49 -29.42 13.76
N PRO A 66 24.89 -30.61 13.57
CA PRO A 66 23.84 -31.08 14.47
C PRO A 66 24.23 -31.21 15.94
N GLU A 67 25.53 -31.38 16.21
CA GLU A 67 26.09 -31.48 17.56
C GLU A 67 26.09 -30.15 18.31
N ASP A 68 26.09 -29.03 17.57
CA ASP A 68 26.07 -27.68 18.13
C ASP A 68 24.66 -27.27 18.57
N VAL A 69 23.62 -27.93 18.06
CA VAL A 69 22.22 -27.64 18.36
C VAL A 69 21.70 -28.54 19.48
N ARG A 70 21.85 -28.07 20.72
CA ARG A 70 21.44 -28.78 21.94
C ARG A 70 20.04 -28.39 22.44
N GLY A 71 19.57 -27.20 22.05
CA GLY A 71 18.22 -26.70 22.31
C GLY A 71 17.17 -27.43 21.47
N GLY A 72 15.95 -27.54 21.97
CA GLY A 72 14.83 -28.11 21.20
C GLY A 72 14.28 -27.12 20.17
N TYR A 73 13.63 -27.61 19.10
CA TYR A 73 13.04 -26.77 18.04
C TYR A 73 12.10 -25.68 18.57
N ALA A 74 11.43 -25.93 19.71
CA ALA A 74 10.58 -24.94 20.37
C ALA A 74 11.35 -23.68 20.82
N HIS A 75 12.63 -23.79 21.19
CA HIS A 75 13.44 -22.60 21.53
C HIS A 75 13.64 -21.72 20.31
N VAL A 76 13.83 -22.34 19.14
CA VAL A 76 13.98 -21.63 17.86
C VAL A 76 12.66 -21.01 17.42
N GLU A 77 11.51 -21.67 17.63
CA GLU A 77 10.20 -21.07 17.37
C GLU A 77 9.94 -19.83 18.24
N TYR A 78 10.39 -19.84 19.50
CA TYR A 78 10.30 -18.68 20.39
C TYR A 78 11.24 -17.56 19.95
N ILE A 79 12.46 -17.89 19.52
CA ILE A 79 13.35 -16.91 18.89
C ILE A 79 12.75 -16.34 17.61
N GLN A 80 12.07 -17.15 16.79
CA GLN A 80 11.36 -16.67 15.60
C GLN A 80 10.26 -15.67 15.98
N ARG A 81 9.45 -15.99 16.99
CA ARG A 81 8.41 -15.09 17.48
C ARG A 81 9.00 -13.81 18.06
N LEU A 82 10.10 -13.90 18.82
CA LEU A 82 10.81 -12.74 19.32
C LEU A 82 11.41 -11.91 18.18
N HIS A 83 11.93 -12.54 17.12
CA HIS A 83 12.51 -11.86 15.97
C HIS A 83 11.47 -11.01 15.22
N GLU A 84 10.21 -11.44 15.19
CA GLU A 84 9.10 -10.65 14.64
C GLU A 84 8.82 -9.38 15.46
N LEU A 85 9.12 -9.38 16.76
CA LEU A 85 8.87 -8.26 17.69
C LEU A 85 10.10 -7.37 17.91
N ALA A 86 11.27 -7.99 18.03
CA ALA A 86 12.55 -7.38 18.38
C ALA A 86 13.71 -8.16 17.71
N PRO A 87 14.02 -7.88 16.42
CA PRO A 87 15.03 -8.62 15.65
C PRO A 87 16.42 -8.65 16.29
N GLN A 88 16.86 -7.52 16.86
CA GLN A 88 18.18 -7.39 17.49
C GLN A 88 18.31 -8.25 18.76
N GLU A 89 17.27 -8.27 19.59
CA GLU A 89 17.23 -9.09 20.80
C GLU A 89 17.25 -10.58 20.42
N ALA A 90 16.42 -10.98 19.45
CA ALA A 90 16.39 -12.34 18.96
C ALA A 90 17.75 -12.80 18.42
N GLN A 91 18.46 -11.94 17.68
CA GLN A 91 19.82 -12.22 17.19
C GLN A 91 20.80 -12.42 18.35
N SER A 92 20.70 -11.64 19.43
CA SER A 92 21.59 -11.77 20.59
C SER A 92 21.34 -13.05 21.41
N LEU A 93 20.09 -13.52 21.46
CA LEU A 93 19.68 -14.66 22.28
C LEU A 93 19.79 -16.01 21.55
N VAL A 94 19.88 -16.01 20.22
CA VAL A 94 19.85 -17.25 19.41
C VAL A 94 20.94 -18.24 19.84
N GLY A 95 22.18 -17.78 20.10
CA GLY A 95 23.27 -18.66 20.53
C GLY A 95 23.00 -19.33 21.89
N MET A 96 22.35 -18.61 22.81
CA MET A 96 21.93 -19.15 24.10
C MET A 96 20.76 -20.13 23.95
N ALA A 97 19.83 -19.87 23.03
CA ALA A 97 18.71 -20.76 22.73
C ALA A 97 19.18 -22.09 22.10
N ILE A 98 20.10 -22.02 21.13
CA ILE A 98 20.69 -23.20 20.47
C ILE A 98 21.49 -24.05 21.47
N SER A 99 22.20 -23.42 22.40
CA SER A 99 22.99 -24.12 23.43
C SER A 99 22.18 -24.54 24.67
N LYS A 100 20.87 -24.29 24.68
CA LYS A 100 19.96 -24.58 25.81
C LYS A 100 20.37 -23.88 27.12
N LYS A 101 20.97 -22.69 27.01
CA LYS A 101 21.37 -21.82 28.14
C LYS A 101 20.28 -20.84 28.57
N VAL A 102 19.22 -20.69 27.76
CA VAL A 102 18.00 -19.93 28.09
C VAL A 102 16.81 -20.88 28.04
N THR A 103 15.89 -20.74 29.00
CA THR A 103 14.68 -21.57 29.07
C THR A 103 13.56 -21.01 28.20
N LEU A 104 12.57 -21.84 27.86
CA LEU A 104 11.38 -21.40 27.14
C LEU A 104 10.56 -20.36 27.93
N GLU A 105 10.49 -20.50 29.26
CA GLU A 105 9.80 -19.56 30.15
C GLU A 105 10.47 -18.18 30.11
N THR A 106 11.80 -18.13 30.14
CA THR A 106 12.54 -16.87 29.99
C THR A 106 12.30 -16.24 28.62
N LEU A 107 12.32 -17.03 27.54
CA LEU A 107 12.01 -16.53 26.21
C LEU A 107 10.57 -16.02 26.10
N GLN A 108 9.60 -16.69 26.73
CA GLN A 108 8.20 -16.25 26.79
C GLN A 108 8.08 -14.89 27.48
N SER A 109 8.71 -14.75 28.66
CA SER A 109 8.67 -13.50 29.43
C SER A 109 9.27 -12.32 28.64
N ILE A 110 10.35 -12.55 27.88
CA ILE A 110 10.94 -11.53 27.01
C ILE A 110 9.98 -11.17 25.87
N ILE A 111 9.37 -12.16 25.23
CA ILE A 111 8.36 -11.94 24.18
C ILE A 111 7.18 -11.11 24.71
N ASP A 112 6.66 -11.45 25.89
CA ASP A 112 5.53 -10.75 26.50
C ASP A 112 5.89 -9.30 26.82
N LYS A 113 7.09 -9.05 27.35
CA LYS A 113 7.61 -7.69 27.57
C LYS A 113 7.61 -6.85 26.29
N TYR A 114 8.11 -7.38 25.17
CA TYR A 114 8.15 -6.64 23.90
C TYR A 114 6.76 -6.49 23.27
N ALA A 115 5.90 -7.49 23.40
CA ALA A 115 4.50 -7.42 22.95
C ALA A 115 3.73 -6.32 23.70
N ASP A 116 3.90 -6.23 25.01
CA ASP A 116 3.28 -5.19 25.84
C ASP A 116 3.80 -3.79 25.50
N GLN A 117 5.10 -3.64 25.24
CA GLN A 117 5.69 -2.36 24.82
C GLN A 117 5.16 -1.88 23.46
N ILE A 118 5.00 -2.79 22.50
CA ILE A 118 4.40 -2.47 21.20
C ILE A 118 2.92 -2.10 21.36
N ALA A 119 2.17 -2.88 22.15
CA ALA A 119 0.76 -2.61 22.43
C ALA A 119 0.55 -1.24 23.11
N GLN A 120 1.42 -0.87 24.05
CA GLN A 120 1.39 0.44 24.72
C GLN A 120 1.76 1.59 23.77
N SER A 121 2.74 1.38 22.89
CA SER A 121 3.13 2.35 21.84
C SER A 121 2.00 2.60 20.83
N ASP A 122 1.32 1.54 20.39
CA ASP A 122 0.20 1.64 19.46
C ASP A 122 -1.07 2.20 20.11
N ALA A 123 -1.33 1.89 21.38
CA ALA A 123 -2.41 2.50 22.15
C ALA A 123 -2.19 4.02 22.31
N GLY A 124 -0.95 4.45 22.59
CA GLY A 124 -0.57 5.86 22.67
C GLY A 124 -0.73 6.61 21.34
N LYS A 125 -0.37 5.97 20.21
CA LYS A 125 -0.56 6.54 18.86
C LYS A 125 -2.05 6.64 18.49
N ARG A 126 -2.85 5.61 18.78
CA ARG A 126 -4.31 5.61 18.53
C ARG A 126 -5.04 6.64 19.40
N SER A 127 -4.64 6.82 20.65
CA SER A 127 -5.19 7.83 21.56
C SER A 127 -4.91 9.25 21.04
N LYS A 128 -3.68 9.54 20.61
CA LYS A 128 -3.32 10.83 19.99
C LYS A 128 -4.07 11.08 18.67
N ALA A 129 -4.18 10.06 17.81
CA ALA A 129 -4.92 10.18 16.55
C ALA A 129 -6.41 10.49 16.78
N ARG A 130 -7.04 9.81 17.76
CA ARG A 130 -8.43 10.09 18.15
C ARG A 130 -8.61 11.49 18.73
N SER A 131 -7.65 11.95 19.54
CA SER A 131 -7.66 13.32 20.07
C SER A 131 -7.60 14.36 18.95
N LEU A 132 -6.74 14.16 17.95
CA LEU A 132 -6.63 15.06 16.80
C LEU A 132 -7.90 15.08 15.94
N VAL A 133 -8.52 13.92 15.71
CA VAL A 133 -9.81 13.83 15.00
C VAL A 133 -10.89 14.59 15.75
N PHE A 134 -11.01 14.37 17.06
CA PHE A 134 -11.99 15.05 17.90
C PHE A 134 -11.76 16.57 17.95
N GLU A 135 -10.51 17.00 18.06
CA GLU A 135 -10.14 18.41 18.02
C GLU A 135 -10.48 19.06 16.69
N HIS A 136 -10.19 18.39 15.57
CA HIS A 136 -10.55 18.87 14.24
C HIS A 136 -12.07 18.94 14.04
N GLU A 137 -12.81 17.93 14.47
CA GLU A 137 -14.27 17.96 14.41
C GLU A 137 -14.83 19.15 15.21
N ARG A 138 -14.33 19.37 16.42
CA ARG A 138 -14.73 20.54 17.24
C ARG A 138 -14.40 21.86 16.53
N ASN A 139 -13.19 21.99 16.00
CA ASN A 139 -12.76 23.22 15.32
C ASN A 139 -13.55 23.44 14.02
N ALA A 140 -13.91 22.37 13.32
CA ALA A 140 -14.75 22.42 12.14
C ALA A 140 -16.19 22.83 12.48
N VAL A 141 -16.78 22.30 13.56
CA VAL A 141 -18.09 22.76 14.05
C VAL A 141 -18.06 24.26 14.33
N MET A 142 -17.04 24.73 15.06
CA MET A 142 -16.89 26.17 15.32
C MET A 142 -16.80 26.99 14.03
N ALA A 143 -16.01 26.52 13.05
CA ALA A 143 -15.86 27.21 11.78
C ALA A 143 -17.16 27.23 10.95
N LEU A 144 -17.91 26.12 10.94
CA LEU A 144 -19.20 26.01 10.27
C LEU A 144 -20.23 26.98 10.86
N THR A 145 -20.29 27.07 12.20
CA THR A 145 -21.17 28.02 12.88
C THR A 145 -20.78 29.47 12.61
N ASN A 146 -19.48 29.77 12.58
CA ASN A 146 -19.00 31.13 12.33
C ASN A 146 -19.21 31.59 10.89
N CYS A 147 -18.94 30.73 9.90
CA CYS A 147 -19.06 31.09 8.48
C CYS A 147 -20.52 31.12 8.01
N GLY A 148 -21.38 30.32 8.65
CA GLY A 148 -22.79 30.17 8.28
C GLY A 148 -22.99 29.45 6.94
N THR A 149 -24.26 29.32 6.54
CA THR A 149 -24.66 28.59 5.32
C THR A 149 -24.28 29.33 4.04
N ALA A 150 -24.16 30.66 4.11
CA ALA A 150 -23.85 31.51 2.96
C ALA A 150 -22.48 31.16 2.33
N PHE A 151 -21.51 30.74 3.15
CA PHE A 151 -20.21 30.24 2.66
C PHE A 151 -20.35 29.07 1.67
N PHE A 152 -21.37 28.25 1.84
CA PHE A 152 -21.66 27.09 0.99
C PHE A 152 -22.59 27.42 -0.19
N GLY A 153 -22.91 28.71 -0.36
CA GLY A 153 -23.82 29.21 -1.40
C GLY A 153 -25.30 29.02 -1.07
N ILE A 154 -25.67 28.93 0.21
CA ILE A 154 -27.07 28.88 0.68
C ILE A 154 -27.29 30.07 1.63
N GLU A 155 -27.95 31.13 1.16
CA GLU A 155 -28.11 32.39 1.92
C GLU A 155 -28.85 32.18 3.24
N GLU A 156 -29.89 31.36 3.25
CA GLU A 156 -30.72 31.10 4.42
C GLU A 156 -31.01 29.61 4.55
N GLY A 157 -30.19 28.89 5.32
CA GLY A 157 -30.38 27.47 5.56
C GLY A 157 -30.12 27.05 7.00
N GLU A 158 -30.36 25.78 7.28
CA GLU A 158 -30.05 25.15 8.56
C GLU A 158 -28.91 24.13 8.39
N ILE A 159 -27.92 24.19 9.28
CA ILE A 159 -26.85 23.19 9.36
C ILE A 159 -27.26 22.11 10.36
N ILE A 160 -27.40 20.88 9.87
CA ILE A 160 -27.80 19.71 10.65
C ILE A 160 -26.59 18.79 10.80
N HIS A 161 -26.19 18.49 12.03
CA HIS A 161 -25.16 17.48 12.30
C HIS A 161 -25.77 16.08 12.27
N VAL A 162 -25.27 15.24 11.37
CA VAL A 162 -25.65 13.83 11.27
C VAL A 162 -24.58 13.01 11.98
N GLU A 163 -24.91 12.56 13.20
CA GLU A 163 -24.00 11.75 14.02
C GLU A 163 -23.77 10.34 13.45
N ARG A 164 -24.76 9.81 12.72
CA ARG A 164 -24.68 8.47 12.13
C ARG A 164 -25.49 8.34 10.83
N SER A 165 -24.85 7.78 9.81
CA SER A 165 -25.45 7.23 8.60
C SER A 165 -24.81 5.89 8.29
N ASP A 166 -25.62 4.89 7.94
CA ASP A 166 -25.11 3.55 7.60
C ASP A 166 -24.24 3.55 6.32
N VAL A 167 -24.43 4.54 5.44
CA VAL A 167 -23.73 4.64 4.15
C VAL A 167 -22.60 5.67 4.19
N LEU A 168 -22.85 6.85 4.77
CA LEU A 168 -21.94 8.00 4.70
C LEU A 168 -21.19 8.31 6.01
N GLY A 169 -21.55 7.62 7.10
CA GLY A 169 -21.00 7.87 8.43
C GLY A 169 -21.47 9.21 9.01
N GLN A 170 -20.57 9.89 9.72
CA GLN A 170 -20.82 11.21 10.32
C GLN A 170 -20.49 12.34 9.33
N PHE A 171 -21.39 13.32 9.21
CA PHE A 171 -21.26 14.49 8.32
C PHE A 171 -22.26 15.59 8.72
N PHE A 172 -22.23 16.73 8.03
CA PHE A 172 -23.24 17.79 8.19
C PHE A 172 -24.05 17.95 6.91
N ILE A 173 -25.31 18.35 7.05
CA ILE A 173 -26.19 18.70 5.94
C ILE A 173 -26.52 20.18 6.06
N ILE A 174 -26.50 20.91 4.95
CA ILE A 174 -27.19 22.19 4.85
C ILE A 174 -28.47 21.99 4.06
N LYS A 175 -29.60 22.37 4.65
CA LYS A 175 -30.89 22.43 3.98
C LYS A 175 -31.28 23.90 3.81
N ASP A 176 -31.62 24.27 2.58
CA ASP A 176 -32.33 25.53 2.32
C ASP A 176 -33.73 25.53 2.99
N ARG A 177 -34.29 26.72 3.26
CA ARG A 177 -35.64 26.93 3.82
C ARG A 177 -36.75 26.22 3.04
N HIS A 178 -36.55 25.98 1.75
CA HIS A 178 -37.51 25.24 0.91
C HIS A 178 -37.24 23.73 0.85
N GLY A 179 -36.15 23.25 1.47
CA GLY A 179 -35.77 21.84 1.53
C GLY A 179 -35.30 21.25 0.19
N GLN A 180 -35.03 22.09 -0.82
CA GLN A 180 -34.71 21.66 -2.18
C GLN A 180 -33.21 21.51 -2.42
N ASP A 181 -32.40 22.49 -2.00
CA ASP A 181 -30.94 22.39 -2.11
C ASP A 181 -30.36 21.70 -0.87
N ASN A 182 -29.71 20.56 -1.10
CA ASN A 182 -29.08 19.79 -0.03
C ASN A 182 -27.56 19.70 -0.27
N THR A 183 -26.79 20.28 0.64
CA THR A 183 -25.32 20.21 0.63
C THR A 183 -24.83 19.28 1.74
N ALA A 184 -23.93 18.34 1.43
CA ALA A 184 -23.25 17.54 2.44
C ALA A 184 -21.85 18.08 2.73
N ILE A 185 -21.46 18.11 4.00
CA ILE A 185 -20.14 18.58 4.45
C ILE A 185 -19.46 17.49 5.28
N PHE A 186 -18.29 17.05 4.82
CA PHE A 186 -17.48 16.04 5.47
C PHE A 186 -16.21 16.67 6.06
N CYS A 187 -16.07 16.60 7.39
CA CYS A 187 -14.86 17.04 8.06
C CYS A 187 -13.89 15.85 8.16
N ARG A 188 -12.71 15.95 7.52
CA ARG A 188 -11.74 14.84 7.46
C ARG A 188 -10.35 15.30 7.89
N LEU A 189 -9.81 14.62 8.89
CA LEU A 189 -8.38 14.66 9.19
C LEU A 189 -7.69 13.77 8.14
N GLY A 190 -6.67 14.28 7.44
CA GLY A 190 -5.94 13.45 6.49
C GLY A 190 -5.40 12.18 7.15
N ASP A 191 -5.51 11.03 6.48
CA ASP A 191 -5.04 9.75 7.03
C ASP A 191 -3.52 9.80 7.17
N THR A 192 -3.03 9.75 8.40
CA THR A 192 -1.59 9.80 8.72
C THR A 192 -0.85 8.50 8.39
N SER A 193 -1.56 7.46 7.93
CA SER A 193 -1.01 6.11 7.72
C SER A 193 -0.97 5.64 6.26
N ARG A 194 -1.68 6.32 5.34
CA ARG A 194 -1.78 5.92 3.92
C ARG A 194 -1.04 6.90 3.01
N LYS A 195 -0.54 6.41 1.86
CA LYS A 195 -0.07 7.31 0.78
C LYS A 195 -1.21 8.27 0.40
N ALA A 196 -0.95 9.58 0.48
CA ALA A 196 -1.97 10.64 0.37
C ALA A 196 -2.91 10.46 -0.83
N ILE A 197 -2.38 10.11 -2.00
CA ILE A 197 -3.17 9.85 -3.22
C ILE A 197 -4.22 8.73 -3.06
N LYS A 198 -3.92 7.65 -2.33
CA LYS A 198 -4.87 6.55 -2.11
C LYS A 198 -5.99 6.97 -1.18
N ALA A 199 -5.68 7.74 -0.15
CA ALA A 199 -6.68 8.28 0.76
C ALA A 199 -7.59 9.30 0.03
N ALA A 200 -7.02 10.15 -0.83
CA ALA A 200 -7.78 11.05 -1.68
C ALA A 200 -8.73 10.29 -2.63
N ALA A 201 -8.30 9.18 -3.23
CA ALA A 201 -9.16 8.35 -4.09
C ALA A 201 -10.37 7.76 -3.33
N GLU A 202 -10.18 7.31 -2.09
CA GLU A 202 -11.29 6.84 -1.24
C GLU A 202 -12.26 7.98 -0.87
N LEU A 203 -11.74 9.19 -0.60
CA LEU A 203 -12.58 10.37 -0.37
C LEU A 203 -13.36 10.78 -1.62
N LEU A 204 -12.74 10.67 -2.81
CA LEU A 204 -13.43 10.91 -4.08
C LEU A 204 -14.57 9.91 -4.31
N LYS A 205 -14.37 8.64 -3.96
CA LYS A 205 -15.42 7.63 -3.99
C LYS A 205 -16.57 7.98 -3.04
N LEU A 206 -16.25 8.37 -1.80
CA LEU A 206 -17.24 8.85 -0.84
C LEU A 206 -18.01 10.06 -1.39
N ALA A 207 -17.32 11.01 -2.03
CA ALA A 207 -17.93 12.19 -2.63
C ALA A 207 -18.94 11.82 -3.70
N LYS A 208 -18.59 10.88 -4.59
CA LYS A 208 -19.47 10.36 -5.64
C LYS A 208 -20.68 9.63 -5.06
N THR A 209 -20.50 8.86 -3.99
CA THR A 209 -21.61 8.23 -3.26
C THR A 209 -22.51 9.27 -2.59
N ALA A 210 -21.96 10.32 -2.00
CA ALA A 210 -22.76 11.40 -1.43
C ALA A 210 -23.51 12.18 -2.52
N ARG A 211 -22.90 12.39 -3.69
CA ARG A 211 -23.50 13.14 -4.80
C ARG A 211 -24.83 12.56 -5.30
N SER A 212 -25.09 11.26 -5.12
CA SER A 212 -26.41 10.68 -5.46
C SER A 212 -27.55 11.13 -4.54
N TYR A 213 -27.24 11.78 -3.41
CA TYR A 213 -28.21 12.25 -2.42
C TYR A 213 -28.17 13.77 -2.20
N PHE A 214 -27.08 14.43 -2.61
CA PHE A 214 -26.81 15.84 -2.35
C PHE A 214 -26.36 16.55 -3.63
N ASP A 215 -26.74 17.81 -3.81
CA ASP A 215 -26.39 18.59 -5.00
C ASP A 215 -24.94 19.04 -4.98
N LYS A 216 -24.46 19.43 -3.79
CA LYS A 216 -23.09 19.83 -3.52
C LYS A 216 -22.51 18.98 -2.40
N VAL A 217 -21.23 18.67 -2.54
CA VAL A 217 -20.44 17.96 -1.53
C VAL A 217 -19.23 18.80 -1.18
N TRP A 218 -19.04 19.05 0.10
CA TRP A 218 -17.91 19.79 0.65
C TRP A 218 -17.03 18.89 1.51
N PHE A 219 -15.72 19.05 1.40
CA PHE A 219 -14.78 18.55 2.39
C PHE A 219 -14.11 19.69 3.14
N VAL A 220 -13.95 19.51 4.45
CA VAL A 220 -13.26 20.43 5.34
C VAL A 220 -12.02 19.73 5.92
N PHE A 221 -10.85 20.25 5.58
CA PHE A 221 -9.55 19.72 6.01
C PHE A 221 -8.81 20.70 6.94
N PRO A 222 -7.83 20.22 7.73
CA PRO A 222 -6.83 21.10 8.34
C PRO A 222 -6.04 21.86 7.26
N GLU A 223 -5.57 23.08 7.55
CA GLU A 223 -4.74 23.89 6.62
C GLU A 223 -3.48 23.15 6.15
N THR A 224 -2.89 22.32 7.01
CA THR A 224 -1.65 21.58 6.72
C THR A 224 -1.88 20.25 5.99
N SER A 225 -3.12 19.92 5.61
CA SER A 225 -3.45 18.59 5.09
C SER A 225 -3.14 18.46 3.61
N GLU A 226 -2.10 17.71 3.24
CA GLU A 226 -1.77 17.40 1.84
C GLU A 226 -2.91 16.70 1.07
N LEU A 227 -3.81 15.99 1.77
CA LEU A 227 -4.97 15.34 1.14
C LEU A 227 -5.87 16.32 0.39
N VAL A 228 -5.94 17.59 0.81
CA VAL A 228 -6.77 18.58 0.13
C VAL A 228 -6.30 18.82 -1.30
N HIS A 229 -4.97 18.78 -1.49
CA HIS A 229 -4.34 18.99 -2.79
C HIS A 229 -4.42 17.75 -3.68
N GLU A 230 -4.21 16.56 -3.10
CA GLU A 230 -4.38 15.30 -3.84
C GLU A 230 -5.83 15.07 -4.25
N LEU A 231 -6.80 15.40 -3.39
CA LEU A 231 -8.23 15.32 -3.74
C LEU A 231 -8.61 16.37 -4.78
N ALA A 232 -8.10 17.61 -4.68
CA ALA A 232 -8.31 18.63 -5.71
C ALA A 232 -7.77 18.18 -7.07
N PHE A 233 -6.59 17.56 -7.09
CA PHE A 233 -5.99 16.99 -8.30
C PHE A 233 -6.88 15.90 -8.92
N LEU A 234 -7.23 14.86 -8.16
CA LEU A 234 -8.08 13.76 -8.65
C LEU A 234 -9.46 14.26 -9.11
N ALA A 235 -10.08 15.16 -8.35
CA ALA A 235 -11.36 15.74 -8.71
C ALA A 235 -11.28 16.62 -9.97
N ASN A 236 -10.15 17.28 -10.21
CA ASN A 236 -9.92 18.10 -11.39
C ASN A 236 -9.77 17.24 -12.65
N GLU A 237 -9.02 16.13 -12.59
CA GLU A 237 -8.87 15.19 -13.71
C GLU A 237 -10.23 14.66 -14.20
N GLU A 238 -11.19 14.47 -13.28
CA GLU A 238 -12.55 14.07 -13.61
C GLU A 238 -13.53 15.24 -13.85
N LYS A 239 -13.07 16.49 -13.86
CA LYS A 239 -13.89 17.71 -14.03
C LYS A 239 -15.01 17.89 -12.98
N LEU A 240 -14.78 17.37 -11.77
CA LEU A 240 -15.73 17.42 -10.64
C LEU A 240 -15.43 18.58 -9.69
N PHE A 241 -14.18 19.04 -9.68
CA PHE A 241 -13.71 20.09 -8.78
C PHE A 241 -14.45 21.42 -9.02
N ARG A 242 -15.05 21.95 -7.95
CA ARG A 242 -15.86 23.18 -7.90
C ARG A 242 -17.11 23.20 -8.78
N SER A 243 -17.43 22.11 -9.48
CA SER A 243 -18.72 21.96 -10.17
C SER A 243 -19.80 21.51 -9.18
N TRP A 244 -19.52 20.45 -8.42
CA TRP A 244 -20.34 20.00 -7.29
C TRP A 244 -19.50 19.54 -6.10
N LEU A 245 -18.22 19.23 -6.31
CA LEU A 245 -17.27 18.85 -5.26
C LEU A 245 -16.40 20.04 -4.89
N HIS A 246 -16.62 20.58 -3.70
CA HIS A 246 -15.92 21.74 -3.16
C HIS A 246 -15.03 21.34 -1.98
N LEU A 247 -13.89 22.01 -1.83
CA LEU A 247 -12.95 21.72 -0.76
C LEU A 247 -12.66 22.99 0.01
N SER A 248 -12.44 22.86 1.31
CA SER A 248 -12.09 23.99 2.19
C SER A 248 -11.08 23.57 3.24
N THR A 249 -10.35 24.56 3.75
CA THR A 249 -9.40 24.39 4.85
C THR A 249 -9.83 25.22 6.05
N LEU A 250 -9.59 24.68 7.25
CA LEU A 250 -9.73 25.42 8.50
C LEU A 250 -8.56 26.37 8.67
N ILE A 251 -8.86 27.65 8.87
CA ILE A 251 -7.86 28.66 9.24
C ILE A 251 -8.19 29.18 10.62
N SER A 252 -7.14 29.33 11.42
CA SER A 252 -7.22 30.00 12.72
C SER A 252 -6.58 31.37 12.63
N ASP A 253 -7.27 32.38 13.14
CA ASP A 253 -6.70 33.71 13.40
C ASP A 253 -6.28 33.87 14.87
N GLY A 254 -6.22 32.76 15.62
CA GLY A 254 -5.88 32.71 17.05
C GLY A 254 -7.06 32.95 18.00
N LYS A 255 -8.21 33.45 17.53
CA LYS A 255 -9.42 33.66 18.36
C LYS A 255 -10.65 32.92 17.82
N THR A 256 -10.72 32.72 16.52
CA THR A 256 -11.81 32.06 15.81
C THR A 256 -11.26 31.06 14.79
N PHE A 257 -12.10 30.10 14.42
CA PHE A 257 -11.86 29.25 13.26
C PHE A 257 -12.78 29.71 12.14
N ASN A 258 -12.22 29.82 10.93
CA ASN A 258 -12.92 30.18 9.71
C ASN A 258 -12.61 29.15 8.62
N LEU A 259 -13.39 29.18 7.53
CA LEU A 259 -13.18 28.36 6.35
C LEU A 259 -12.64 29.20 5.20
N ARG A 260 -11.73 28.62 4.42
CA ARG A 260 -11.31 29.15 3.12
C ARG A 260 -11.50 28.08 2.07
N GLU A 261 -12.27 28.40 1.04
CA GLU A 261 -12.42 27.54 -0.12
C GLU A 261 -11.06 27.37 -0.82
N VAL A 262 -10.76 26.14 -1.20
CA VAL A 262 -9.58 25.82 -1.98
C VAL A 262 -9.92 26.09 -3.45
N THR A 263 -9.21 27.05 -4.04
CA THR A 263 -9.39 27.44 -5.44
C THR A 263 -8.18 27.16 -6.31
N SER A 264 -7.01 26.93 -5.69
CA SER A 264 -5.75 26.74 -6.39
C SER A 264 -5.57 25.30 -6.86
N LEU A 265 -5.30 25.14 -8.16
CA LEU A 265 -4.85 23.89 -8.78
C LEU A 265 -3.34 23.86 -8.99
N ARG A 266 -2.57 24.70 -8.29
CA ARG A 266 -1.11 24.77 -8.45
C ARG A 266 -0.43 23.41 -8.23
N HIS A 267 -0.89 22.66 -7.22
CA HIS A 267 -0.38 21.31 -6.95
C HIS A 267 -0.68 20.32 -8.08
N ALA A 268 -1.92 20.36 -8.61
CA ALA A 268 -2.32 19.55 -9.75
C ALA A 268 -1.45 19.84 -10.97
N LEU A 269 -1.22 21.12 -11.27
CA LEU A 269 -0.33 21.53 -12.36
C LEU A 269 1.11 21.06 -12.15
N SER A 270 1.65 21.16 -10.93
CA SER A 270 2.99 20.65 -10.59
C SER A 270 3.09 19.15 -10.87
N ARG A 271 2.12 18.35 -10.40
CA ARG A 271 2.07 16.89 -10.58
C ARG A 271 2.03 16.50 -12.06
N VAL A 272 1.27 17.24 -12.87
CA VAL A 272 1.20 17.00 -14.32
C VAL A 272 2.53 17.33 -15.01
N LEU A 273 3.17 18.45 -14.64
CA LEU A 273 4.42 18.90 -15.25
C LEU A 273 5.66 18.12 -14.82
N GLU A 274 5.75 17.75 -13.54
CA GLU A 274 6.94 17.11 -12.95
C GLU A 274 6.93 15.59 -13.11
N ASP A 275 5.76 14.97 -12.94
CA ASP A 275 5.65 13.51 -12.92
C ASP A 275 5.06 12.94 -14.23
N GLY A 276 4.58 13.79 -15.15
CA GLY A 276 3.74 13.35 -16.28
C GLY A 276 2.50 12.59 -15.81
N ALA A 277 2.06 12.82 -14.57
CA ALA A 277 1.16 11.92 -13.87
C ALA A 277 -0.27 12.02 -14.39
N ASP A 278 -0.69 10.98 -15.13
CA ASP A 278 -2.08 10.56 -15.15
C ASP A 278 -2.32 9.65 -13.93
N PRO A 279 -3.13 10.07 -12.94
CA PRO A 279 -3.38 9.28 -11.74
C PRO A 279 -4.16 7.99 -12.02
N PHE A 280 -4.76 7.88 -13.20
CA PHE A 280 -5.47 6.70 -13.69
C PHE A 280 -4.65 5.88 -14.69
N ALA A 281 -3.42 6.30 -15.00
CA ALA A 281 -2.52 5.51 -15.82
C ALA A 281 -2.26 4.15 -15.17
N TRP A 282 -2.39 3.10 -15.97
CA TRP A 282 -2.10 1.74 -15.55
C TRP A 282 -1.16 1.09 -16.57
N SER A 283 -0.30 0.21 -16.07
CA SER A 283 0.54 -0.66 -16.89
C SER A 283 0.15 -2.11 -16.60
N GLY A 284 -0.15 -2.89 -17.63
CA GLY A 284 -0.51 -4.30 -17.50
C GLY A 284 0.08 -5.13 -18.63
N HIS A 285 -0.04 -6.45 -18.51
CA HIS A 285 0.42 -7.39 -19.53
C HIS A 285 -0.78 -8.13 -20.14
N TYR A 286 -0.76 -8.33 -21.45
CA TYR A 286 -1.73 -9.19 -22.13
C TYR A 286 -1.46 -10.66 -21.77
N LEU A 287 -2.39 -11.27 -21.04
CA LEU A 287 -2.26 -12.66 -20.57
C LEU A 287 -2.32 -13.68 -21.72
N ASN A 288 -2.89 -13.32 -22.86
CA ASN A 288 -3.08 -14.22 -24.00
C ASN A 288 -1.82 -14.40 -24.87
N GLU A 289 -0.77 -13.60 -24.65
CA GLU A 289 0.51 -13.71 -25.37
C GLU A 289 1.53 -14.59 -24.64
N LEU A 290 1.20 -15.07 -23.44
CA LEU A 290 2.07 -15.95 -22.65
C LEU A 290 2.01 -17.38 -23.19
N LYS A 291 2.79 -17.65 -24.25
CA LYS A 291 3.17 -19.02 -24.60
C LYS A 291 3.99 -19.60 -23.45
N THR A 292 3.30 -20.33 -22.57
CA THR A 292 3.83 -21.12 -21.44
C THR A 292 4.65 -20.33 -20.41
N PRO A 293 4.21 -20.25 -19.14
CA PRO A 293 5.03 -19.68 -18.08
C PRO A 293 6.25 -20.60 -17.85
N VAL A 294 7.42 -20.16 -18.29
CA VAL A 294 8.70 -20.79 -17.93
C VAL A 294 9.20 -20.06 -16.68
N HIS A 295 9.23 -20.77 -15.54
CA HIS A 295 9.89 -20.41 -14.29
C HIS A 295 9.81 -18.92 -13.85
N ASP A 296 8.76 -18.56 -13.10
CA ASP A 296 8.68 -17.46 -12.10
C ASP A 296 9.40 -16.13 -12.39
N SER A 297 9.58 -15.78 -13.67
CA SER A 297 10.04 -14.48 -14.09
C SER A 297 9.28 -14.09 -15.34
N LEU A 298 8.40 -13.09 -15.20
CA LEU A 298 7.90 -12.34 -16.33
C LEU A 298 9.13 -11.82 -17.09
N VAL A 299 9.37 -12.33 -18.30
CA VAL A 299 10.40 -11.80 -19.19
C VAL A 299 9.98 -10.38 -19.54
N LYS A 300 10.48 -9.41 -18.77
CA LYS A 300 10.29 -7.99 -19.03
C LYS A 300 11.08 -7.65 -20.29
N ARG A 301 10.39 -7.52 -21.43
CA ARG A 301 10.92 -6.74 -22.54
C ARG A 301 10.76 -5.27 -22.15
N THR A 302 11.83 -4.71 -21.60
CA THR A 302 11.88 -3.27 -21.33
C THR A 302 12.49 -2.65 -22.57
N TYR A 303 11.73 -1.79 -23.23
CA TYR A 303 12.25 -0.97 -24.33
C TYR A 303 12.47 0.44 -23.80
N THR A 304 13.61 1.00 -24.12
CA THR A 304 13.95 2.37 -23.79
C THR A 304 13.44 3.27 -24.89
N PHE A 305 12.68 4.30 -24.54
CA PHE A 305 12.23 5.34 -25.44
C PHE A 305 12.88 6.65 -25.01
N THR A 306 13.70 7.24 -25.86
CA THR A 306 14.32 8.54 -25.63
C THR A 306 13.71 9.53 -26.60
N ILE A 307 13.08 10.58 -26.09
CA ILE A 307 12.54 11.67 -26.90
C ILE A 307 13.54 12.81 -26.89
N LEU A 308 14.06 13.17 -28.07
CA LEU A 308 14.92 14.32 -28.27
C LEU A 308 14.11 15.42 -28.95
N HIS A 309 14.02 16.58 -28.30
CA HIS A 309 13.41 17.77 -28.88
C HIS A 309 14.50 18.69 -29.43
N ASN A 310 14.49 18.89 -30.74
CA ASN A 310 15.27 19.91 -31.43
C ASN A 310 14.35 21.10 -31.79
N GLU A 311 14.90 22.26 -32.14
CA GLU A 311 14.13 23.51 -32.38
C GLU A 311 12.99 23.38 -33.40
N ILE A 312 13.07 22.38 -34.30
CA ILE A 312 12.13 22.16 -35.40
C ILE A 312 11.63 20.71 -35.52
N THR A 313 12.17 19.77 -34.75
CA THR A 313 11.80 18.34 -34.84
C THR A 313 11.74 17.67 -33.47
N THR A 314 10.90 16.64 -33.35
CA THR A 314 10.92 15.72 -32.22
C THR A 314 11.33 14.36 -32.75
N GLU A 315 12.42 13.82 -32.21
CA GLU A 315 12.96 12.52 -32.56
C GLU A 315 12.68 11.52 -31.43
N LEU A 316 12.15 10.36 -31.79
CA LEU A 316 12.02 9.22 -30.89
C LEU A 316 13.12 8.21 -31.22
N ILE A 317 13.98 7.93 -30.24
CA ILE A 317 14.98 6.87 -30.32
C ILE A 317 14.49 5.71 -29.46
N THR A 318 14.47 4.50 -30.03
CA THR A 318 14.13 3.29 -29.28
C THR A 318 15.06 2.12 -29.61
N ASP A 319 15.26 1.26 -28.62
CA ASP A 319 15.87 -0.06 -28.78
C ASP A 319 14.84 -1.14 -29.19
N MET A 320 13.58 -0.76 -29.40
CA MET A 320 12.54 -1.64 -29.93
C MET A 320 12.80 -1.95 -31.42
N PRO A 321 12.72 -3.22 -31.84
CA PRO A 321 12.77 -3.58 -33.25
C PRO A 321 11.68 -2.88 -34.06
N THR A 322 12.04 -2.38 -35.24
CA THR A 322 11.15 -1.59 -36.12
C THR A 322 9.80 -2.25 -36.39
N ASP A 323 9.78 -3.56 -36.62
CA ASP A 323 8.55 -4.29 -36.93
C ASP A 323 7.58 -4.34 -35.74
N SER A 324 8.11 -4.53 -34.51
CA SER A 324 7.31 -4.48 -33.28
C SER A 324 6.81 -3.07 -32.96
N PHE A 325 7.58 -2.04 -33.29
CA PHE A 325 7.15 -0.65 -33.08
C PHE A 325 6.08 -0.21 -34.09
N LYS A 326 6.16 -0.67 -35.34
CA LYS A 326 5.12 -0.44 -36.36
C LYS A 326 3.79 -1.06 -35.96
N GLU A 327 3.82 -2.28 -35.42
CA GLU A 327 2.63 -2.95 -34.87
C GLU A 327 2.07 -2.20 -33.65
N PHE A 328 2.93 -1.58 -32.84
CA PHE A 328 2.53 -0.77 -31.69
C PHE A 328 1.89 0.59 -32.06
N MET A 329 2.33 1.23 -33.14
CA MET A 329 1.92 2.60 -33.50
C MET A 329 0.69 2.71 -34.43
N ASP A 330 0.17 1.57 -34.91
CA ASP A 330 -0.95 1.46 -35.87
C ASP A 330 -0.66 2.13 -37.25
N GLU A 331 -1.18 1.57 -38.35
CA GLU A 331 -0.71 1.80 -39.74
C GLU A 331 -0.79 3.26 -40.28
N VAL A 332 -1.34 4.21 -39.53
CA VAL A 332 -1.71 5.55 -40.03
C VAL A 332 -0.61 6.61 -39.84
N THR A 333 0.51 6.27 -39.21
CA THR A 333 1.60 7.24 -39.02
C THR A 333 2.64 7.07 -40.13
N THR A 334 2.80 8.04 -41.01
CA THR A 334 3.93 8.08 -41.95
C THR A 334 5.21 8.29 -41.14
N VAL A 335 6.06 7.27 -41.12
CA VAL A 335 7.28 7.19 -40.31
C VAL A 335 8.46 7.07 -41.26
N ASP A 336 9.24 8.14 -41.41
CA ASP A 336 10.54 8.08 -42.09
C ASP A 336 11.58 7.51 -41.12
N SER A 337 12.17 6.36 -41.46
CA SER A 337 13.22 5.71 -40.69
C SER A 337 14.60 6.09 -41.24
N VAL A 338 15.47 6.65 -40.40
CA VAL A 338 16.90 6.76 -40.72
C VAL A 338 17.65 5.71 -39.92
N HIS A 339 18.41 4.87 -40.61
CA HIS A 339 19.29 3.87 -39.99
C HIS A 339 20.66 4.47 -39.81
N ASP A 340 21.04 4.75 -38.56
CA ASP A 340 22.43 5.07 -38.25
C ASP A 340 22.86 4.33 -36.96
N ASN A 341 23.96 3.58 -37.05
CA ASN A 341 24.60 2.87 -35.93
C ASN A 341 23.71 1.94 -35.05
N GLY A 342 22.73 1.27 -35.63
CA GLY A 342 21.87 0.31 -34.90
C GLY A 342 20.79 0.97 -34.04
N TYR A 343 20.66 2.29 -34.12
CA TYR A 343 19.54 3.06 -33.56
C TYR A 343 18.65 3.54 -34.72
N VAL A 344 17.34 3.56 -34.48
CA VAL A 344 16.38 4.10 -35.43
C VAL A 344 15.90 5.44 -34.94
N SER A 345 16.13 6.49 -35.74
CA SER A 345 15.61 7.83 -35.50
C SER A 345 14.40 8.07 -36.40
N PHE A 346 13.34 8.64 -35.82
CA PHE A 346 12.09 8.94 -36.52
C PHE A 346 11.71 10.40 -36.38
N ILE A 347 11.42 11.06 -37.51
CA ILE A 347 11.03 12.48 -37.56
C ILE A 347 9.51 12.55 -37.78
N LYS A 348 8.78 13.12 -36.82
CA LYS A 348 7.37 13.48 -37.02
C LYS A 348 7.30 14.78 -37.82
N GLN A 349 6.91 14.71 -39.09
CA GLN A 349 6.57 15.93 -39.84
C GLN A 349 5.20 16.47 -39.40
N PRO A 350 5.04 17.80 -39.24
CA PRO A 350 3.72 18.39 -39.04
C PRO A 350 2.83 18.05 -40.23
N ARG A 351 1.54 17.74 -39.99
CA ARG A 351 0.57 17.64 -41.08
C ARG A 351 0.60 18.96 -41.86
N THR A 352 1.09 18.92 -43.10
CA THR A 352 0.76 19.95 -44.08
C THR A 352 -0.76 19.95 -44.26
N LEU A 353 -1.36 21.12 -44.07
CA LEU A 353 -2.80 21.41 -44.20
C LEU A 353 -3.37 20.93 -45.53
#